data_AF-A0AAN8JLJ3-F1
#
_entry.id   AF-A0AAN8JLJ3-F1
#
_cell.length_a   1.000
_cell.length_b   1.000
_cell.length_c   1.000
_cell.angle_alpha   90.00
_cell.angle_beta   90.00
_cell.angle_gamma   90.00
#
_symmetry.space_group_name_H-M   'P 1'
#
loop_
_entity.id
_entity.type
_entity.pdbx_description
1 polymer ?
#
loop_
_entity_poly.entity_id
_entity_poly.type
_entity_poly.pdbx_seq_one_letter_code
_entity_poly.pdbx_strand_id
1 'polypeptide(L)' 'MPSVKTRKSYTAAFKLEVVNYAEENGGNMAAHRVYGVSEKCVRDWRKAKEVLRKTKKTKKANRGCKAR' A
#
# COMPACT_ATOMS: atom_id res chain seq x y z
N MET A 1 -10.64 25.06 -7.76
CA MET A 1 -10.92 24.41 -6.46
C MET A 1 -9.89 23.31 -6.23
N PRO A 2 -9.01 23.37 -5.21
CA PRO A 2 -8.15 22.23 -4.90
C PRO A 2 -9.04 21.08 -4.41
N SER A 3 -9.22 20.05 -5.23
CA SER A 3 -9.89 18.81 -4.83
C SER A 3 -9.16 18.25 -3.60
N VAL A 4 -9.85 18.20 -2.45
CA VAL A 4 -9.32 17.61 -1.21
C VAL A 4 -8.99 16.14 -1.48
N LYS A 5 -7.71 15.84 -1.72
CA LYS A 5 -7.24 14.47 -1.93
C LYS A 5 -7.33 13.73 -0.60
N THR A 6 -8.43 13.01 -0.39
CA THR A 6 -8.66 12.23 0.82
C THR A 6 -7.66 11.08 0.90
N ARG A 7 -7.09 10.87 2.10
CA ARG A 7 -6.10 9.81 2.32
C ARG A 7 -6.81 8.46 2.33
N LYS A 8 -6.58 7.64 1.30
CA LYS A 8 -7.08 6.26 1.24
C LYS A 8 -6.33 5.36 2.24
N SER A 9 -7.05 4.48 2.91
CA SER A 9 -6.48 3.46 3.80
C SER A 9 -6.64 2.08 3.19
N TYR A 10 -5.54 1.34 3.10
CA TYR A 10 -5.49 0.03 2.46
C TYR A 10 -5.12 -1.05 3.47
N THR A 11 -5.73 -2.23 3.35
CA THR A 11 -5.42 -3.41 4.18
C THR A 11 -4.06 -3.98 3.81
N ALA A 12 -3.41 -4.69 4.75
CA ALA A 12 -2.13 -5.34 4.50
C ALA A 12 -2.23 -6.38 3.37
N ALA A 13 -3.35 -7.11 3.28
CA ALA A 13 -3.60 -8.03 2.17
C ALA A 13 -3.60 -7.32 0.81
N PHE A 14 -4.37 -6.23 0.69
CA PHE A 14 -4.42 -5.46 -0.55
C PHE A 14 -3.05 -4.89 -0.93
N LYS A 15 -2.30 -4.35 0.04
CA LYS A 15 -0.95 -3.83 -0.22
C LYS A 15 -0.01 -4.92 -0.75
N LEU A 16 -0.11 -6.15 -0.24
CA LEU A 16 0.70 -7.28 -0.71
C LEU A 16 0.31 -7.71 -2.13
N GLU A 17 -0.99 -7.75 -2.43
CA GLU A 17 -1.50 -8.06 -3.77
C GLU A 17 -1.00 -7.05 -4.80
N VAL A 18 -1.10 -5.75 -4.49
CA VAL A 18 -0.59 -4.68 -5.37
C VAL A 18 0.94 -4.78 -5.54
N VAL A 19 1.68 -5.14 -4.50
CA VAL A 19 3.14 -5.31 -4.57
C VAL A 19 3.51 -6.51 -5.45
N ASN A 20 2.84 -7.66 -5.29
CA ASN A 20 3.09 -8.83 -6.14
C ASN A 20 2.78 -8.51 -7.61
N TYR A 21 1.62 -7.90 -7.86
CA TYR A 21 1.25 -7.47 -9.21
C TYR A 21 2.26 -6.49 -9.83
N ALA A 22 2.80 -5.56 -9.03
CA ALA A 22 3.83 -4.63 -9.49
C ALA A 22 5.16 -5.32 -9.83
N GLU A 23 5.50 -6.41 -9.14
CA GLU A 23 6.71 -7.20 -9.42
C GLU A 23 6.53 -8.08 -10.66
N GLU A 24 5.34 -8.65 -10.86
CA GLU A 24 5.01 -9.51 -12.00
C GLU A 24 4.80 -8.73 -13.30
N ASN A 25 4.10 -7.58 -13.25
CA ASN A 25 3.65 -6.85 -14.44
C ASN A 25 4.56 -5.66 -14.81
N GLY A 26 5.82 -5.68 -14.40
CA GLY A 26 6.83 -4.74 -14.89
C GLY A 26 6.86 -3.37 -14.21
N GLY A 27 6.31 -3.23 -13.00
CA GLY A 27 6.65 -2.11 -12.09
C GLY A 27 5.47 -1.35 -11.48
N ASN A 28 5.81 -0.21 -10.86
CA ASN A 28 4.87 0.59 -10.08
C ASN A 28 3.77 1.24 -10.93
N MET A 29 4.06 1.53 -12.21
CA MET A 29 3.12 2.16 -13.14
C MET A 29 1.98 1.21 -13.53
N ALA A 30 2.26 -0.09 -13.67
CA ALA A 30 1.23 -1.10 -13.93
C ALA A 30 0.23 -1.18 -12.77
N ALA A 31 0.74 -1.19 -11.53
CA ALA A 31 -0.09 -1.14 -10.34
C ALA A 31 -0.92 0.14 -10.23
N HIS A 32 -0.38 1.28 -10.65
CA HIS A 32 -1.13 2.54 -10.70
C HIS A 32 -2.31 2.46 -11.68
N ARG A 33 -2.10 1.90 -12.88
CA ARG A 33 -3.15 1.78 -13.91
C ARG A 33 -4.28 0.83 -13.50
N VAL A 34 -3.96 -0.28 -12.85
CA VAL A 34 -4.98 -1.30 -12.48
C VAL A 34 -5.67 -0.97 -11.17
N TYR A 35 -4.93 -0.60 -10.13
CA TYR A 35 -5.49 -0.40 -8.79
C TYR A 35 -5.78 1.06 -8.45
N GLY A 36 -5.37 2.02 -9.28
CA GLY A 36 -5.51 3.46 -9.01
C GLY A 36 -4.72 3.93 -7.78
N VAL A 37 -3.70 3.18 -7.38
CA VAL A 37 -2.85 3.48 -6.23
C VAL A 37 -1.68 4.35 -6.67
N SER A 38 -1.36 5.39 -5.91
CA SER A 38 -0.19 6.23 -6.21
C SER A 38 1.09 5.42 -6.19
N GLU A 39 1.97 5.63 -7.17
CA GLU A 39 3.25 4.92 -7.29
C GLU A 39 4.13 5.04 -6.05
N LYS A 40 4.09 6.22 -5.39
CA LYS A 40 4.78 6.44 -4.11
C LYS A 40 4.35 5.42 -3.05
N CYS A 41 3.05 5.15 -2.93
CA CYS A 41 2.53 4.17 -1.98
C CYS A 41 3.02 2.76 -2.32
N VAL A 42 2.98 2.37 -3.59
CA VAL A 42 3.48 1.07 -4.06
C VAL A 42 4.98 0.93 -3.72
N ARG A 43 5.77 1.97 -3.99
CA ARG A 43 7.21 1.98 -3.66
C ARG A 43 7.46 1.82 -2.16
N ASP A 44 6.72 2.55 -1.32
CA ASP A 44 6.85 2.45 0.13
C ASP A 44 6.42 1.07 0.65
N TRP A 45 5.38 0.46 0.05
CA TRP A 45 4.94 -0.90 0.40
C TRP A 45 5.92 -1.98 -0.03
N ARG A 46 6.60 -1.81 -1.18
CA ARG A 46 7.70 -2.72 -1.59
C ARG A 46 8.82 -2.71 -0.57
N LYS A 47 9.22 -1.54 -0.07
CA LYS A 47 10.21 -1.43 1.02
C LYS A 47 9.72 -2.08 2.32
N ALA A 48 8.44 -1.94 2.63
CA ALA A 48 7.82 -2.51 3.82
C ALA A 48 7.25 -3.93 3.63
N LYS A 49 7.57 -4.62 2.53
CA LYS A 49 6.97 -5.92 2.16
C LYS A 49 7.11 -6.96 3.27
N GLU A 50 8.29 -7.05 3.90
CA GLU A 50 8.53 -7.98 5.01
C GLU A 50 7.64 -7.69 6.22
N VAL A 51 7.48 -6.41 6.56
CA VAL A 51 6.59 -5.98 7.66
C VAL A 51 5.14 -6.28 7.33
N LEU A 52 4.73 -6.06 6.08
CA LEU A 52 3.39 -6.36 5.60
C LEU A 52 3.08 -7.87 5.65
N ARG A 53 4.05 -8.74 5.34
CA ARG A 53 3.91 -10.20 5.48
C ARG A 53 3.73 -10.65 6.93
N LYS A 54 4.42 -10.01 7.87
CA LYS A 54 4.29 -10.28 9.32
C LYS A 54 3.01 -9.69 9.93
N THR A 55 2.39 -8.73 9.26
CA THR A 55 1.19 -8.03 9.75
C THR A 55 -0.08 -8.83 9.44
N LYS A 56 -1.07 -8.82 10.35
CA LYS A 56 -2.39 -9.41 10.08
C LYS A 56 -3.01 -8.81 8.81
N LYS A 57 -3.50 -9.67 7.90
CA LYS A 57 -4.08 -9.32 6.59
C LYS A 57 -5.13 -8.20 6.64
N THR A 58 -5.94 -8.17 7.71
CA THR A 58 -7.03 -7.20 7.91
C THR A 58 -6.55 -5.82 8.38
N LYS A 59 -5.31 -5.70 8.88
CA LYS A 59 -4.81 -4.47 9.48
C LYS A 59 -4.45 -3.44 8.39
N LYS A 60 -4.97 -2.22 8.51
CA LYS A 60 -4.74 -1.14 7.54
C LYS A 60 -3.51 -0.27 7.85
N ALA A 61 -3.16 -0.15 9.13
CA ALA A 61 -2.03 0.63 9.58
C ALA A 61 -1.42 0.00 10.85
N ASN A 62 -0.09 0.10 10.98
CA ASN A 62 0.62 -0.24 12.20
C ASN A 62 0.55 0.94 13.19
N ARG A 63 -0.68 1.32 13.55
CA ARG A 63 -0.93 2.21 14.68
C ARG A 63 -0.84 1.35 15.93
N GLY A 64 0.25 1.50 16.68
CA GLY A 64 0.33 1.08 18.07
C GLY A 64 0.05 2.29 18.94
N CYS A 65 -0.64 2.08 20.06
CA CYS A 65 -0.85 3.08 21.10
C CYS A 65 0.51 3.52 21.66
N LYS A 66 1.19 4.48 21.00
CA LYS A 66 2.05 5.38 21.75
C LYS A 66 1.10 6.31 22.48
N ALA A 67 0.89 6.04 23.77
CA ALA A 67 0.37 7.05 24.68
C ALA A 67 1.22 8.32 24.49
N ARG A 68 0.54 9.44 24.34
CA ARG A 68 1.13 10.77 24.20
C ARG A 68 1.75 11.22 25.51
#